data_AF-A0A9E6R6D2-F1
#
_entry.id   AF-A0A9E6R6D2-F1
#
_cell.length_a   1.000
_cell.length_b   1.000
_cell.length_c   1.000
_cell.angle_alpha   90.00
_cell.angle_beta   90.00
_cell.angle_gamma   90.00
#
_symmetry.space_group_name_H-M   'P 1'
#
loop_
_entity.id
_entity.type
_entity.pdbx_description
1 polymer ?
#
loop_
_entity_poly.entity_id
_entity_poly.type
_entity_poly.pdbx_seq_one_letter_code
_entity_poly.pdbx_strand_id
1 'polypeptide(L)'
;MAEEPQDRTLRQLVEAMLFEGVVRAEETDGPQGRRFSWTAGGRAFRCLGRRRGFGRVRVDPATIETEDGKGGWLRAGLRDVVESAADSPERAATFLAELERTVELCRWNALHAPRGDRRSLAFRELDAAIDEGHAYHPSFKARTGFSLEDHADFGPEAGATFRLAFLAVRRDLVAQTLPADEDAFWRAELGEAEAADLIARRAAAGLDAKAFALVPVHPWQLRKLADGPLAELIEQGAVHALGEAGPLYLASQSVRTLHNADEATRPSVKLAMTMANTSSLRTIEPHSVCVAPAISMWLGQIVERDPELRERIAILSEYAGMVVDREGALAGHVAAIWRESVASLLKPGEAAVPFNALMAEEADGRLFCAPWLDRHGAEAWAERLAEVVAGPVWRLLAVHGIALEAHGQTWSWSIATAGPNG
;
A
#
# COMPACT_ATOMS: atom_id res chain seq x y z
N MET A 1 8.72 25.70 1.34
CA MET A 1 8.24 25.32 -0.01
C MET A 1 8.40 23.82 -0.11
N ALA A 2 7.37 23.10 -0.53
CA ALA A 2 7.46 21.66 -0.72
C ALA A 2 8.54 21.34 -1.76
N GLU A 3 9.31 20.27 -1.53
CA GLU A 3 10.30 19.75 -2.49
C GLU A 3 9.58 19.41 -3.81
N GLU A 4 10.11 19.85 -4.95
CA GLU A 4 9.55 19.52 -6.26
C GLU A 4 9.52 17.99 -6.43
N PRO A 5 8.42 17.37 -6.92
CA PRO A 5 8.31 15.92 -7.03
C PRO A 5 9.45 15.25 -7.80
N GLN A 6 9.97 15.91 -8.83
CA GLN A 6 11.10 15.42 -9.60
C GLN A 6 12.41 15.39 -8.78
N ASP A 7 12.64 16.42 -7.96
CA ASP A 7 13.82 16.51 -7.09
C ASP A 7 13.77 15.47 -5.99
N ARG A 8 12.58 15.26 -5.42
CA ARG A 8 12.34 14.19 -4.45
C ARG A 8 12.66 12.81 -5.02
N THR A 9 12.10 12.49 -6.18
CA THR A 9 12.32 11.19 -6.84
C THR A 9 13.79 10.99 -7.19
N LEU A 10 14.46 12.03 -7.70
CA LEU A 10 15.89 12.00 -8.01
C LEU A 10 16.75 11.81 -6.76
N ARG A 11 16.42 12.52 -5.67
CA ARG A 11 17.07 12.37 -4.37
C ARG A 11 16.96 10.93 -3.87
N GLN A 12 15.76 10.37 -3.84
CA GLN A 12 15.55 8.99 -3.38
C GLN A 12 16.28 7.96 -4.25
N LEU A 13 16.33 8.18 -5.57
CA LEU A 13 17.07 7.33 -6.50
C LEU A 13 18.56 7.32 -6.18
N VAL A 14 19.19 8.50 -6.08
CA VAL A 14 20.62 8.62 -5.80
C VAL A 14 20.94 8.13 -4.38
N GLU A 15 20.10 8.43 -3.39
CA GLU A 15 20.26 7.90 -2.02
C GLU A 15 20.25 6.37 -2.01
N ALA A 16 19.32 5.73 -2.73
CA ALA A 16 19.22 4.28 -2.81
C ALA A 16 20.44 3.67 -3.52
N MET A 17 20.85 4.23 -4.67
CA MET A 17 22.01 3.75 -5.42
C MET A 17 23.31 3.82 -4.61
N LEU A 18 23.53 4.90 -3.87
CA LEU A 18 24.70 5.08 -3.01
C LEU A 18 24.65 4.19 -1.77
N PHE A 19 23.46 3.97 -1.20
CA PHE A 19 23.28 3.15 0.00
C PHE A 19 23.43 1.66 -0.28
N GLU A 20 22.83 1.17 -1.37
CA GLU A 20 22.89 -0.25 -1.78
C GLU A 20 24.19 -0.60 -2.51
N GLY A 21 25.02 0.39 -2.84
CA GLY A 21 26.27 0.16 -3.56
C GLY A 21 26.07 -0.22 -5.03
N VAL A 22 24.92 0.14 -5.61
CA VAL A 22 24.68 0.05 -7.06
C VAL A 22 25.74 0.84 -7.82
N VAL A 23 26.13 2.00 -7.25
CA VAL A 23 27.31 2.75 -7.69
C VAL A 23 28.30 2.87 -6.53
N ARG A 24 29.59 2.82 -6.84
CA ARG A 24 30.65 3.06 -5.87
C ARG A 24 31.05 4.53 -5.92
N ALA A 25 30.81 5.23 -4.82
CA ALA A 25 31.18 6.64 -4.68
C ALA A 25 32.42 6.82 -3.82
N GLU A 26 33.29 7.73 -4.25
CA GLU A 26 34.33 8.31 -3.41
C GLU A 26 33.72 9.41 -2.54
N GLU A 27 34.07 9.39 -1.26
CA GLU A 27 33.58 10.34 -0.26
C GLU A 27 34.70 11.29 0.16
N THR A 28 34.44 12.59 0.02
CA THR A 28 35.36 13.63 0.50
C THR A 28 34.62 14.59 1.42
N ASP A 29 35.15 14.79 2.63
CA ASP A 29 34.59 15.75 3.57
C ASP A 29 35.00 17.17 3.17
N GLY A 30 34.04 18.09 3.15
CA GLY A 30 34.24 19.48 2.78
C GLY A 30 33.46 20.43 3.68
N PRO A 31 33.73 21.75 3.58
CA PRO A 31 33.11 22.77 4.42
C PRO A 31 31.59 22.89 4.21
N GLN A 32 31.07 22.44 3.07
CA GLN A 32 29.63 22.46 2.72
C GLN A 32 28.93 21.11 2.98
N GLY A 33 29.62 20.16 3.64
CA GLY A 33 29.16 18.79 3.83
C GLY A 33 30.01 17.79 3.07
N ARG A 34 29.59 16.53 3.09
CA ARG A 34 30.29 15.44 2.42
C ARG A 34 29.94 15.44 0.94
N ARG A 35 30.94 15.41 0.08
CA ARG A 35 30.76 15.23 -1.36
C ARG A 35 30.88 13.75 -1.69
N PHE A 36 29.88 13.24 -2.42
CA PHE A 36 29.88 11.93 -3.05
C PHE A 36 30.18 12.11 -4.54
N SER A 37 31.20 11.43 -5.05
CA SER A 37 31.56 11.44 -6.47
C SER A 37 31.62 10.01 -7.01
N TRP A 38 30.97 9.73 -8.14
CA TRP A 38 30.98 8.40 -8.74
C TRP A 38 31.01 8.48 -10.26
N THR A 39 31.33 7.36 -10.91
CA THR A 39 31.26 7.22 -12.37
C THR A 39 30.29 6.10 -12.71
N ALA A 40 29.38 6.34 -13.65
CA ALA A 40 28.43 5.37 -14.16
C ALA A 40 28.25 5.59 -15.67
N GLY A 41 28.19 4.54 -16.48
CA GLY A 41 27.97 4.66 -17.93
C GLY A 41 29.00 5.52 -18.67
N GLY A 42 30.23 5.63 -18.14
CA GLY A 42 31.28 6.50 -18.69
C GLY A 42 31.11 7.99 -18.37
N ARG A 43 30.14 8.37 -17.52
CA ARG A 43 29.90 9.76 -17.08
C ARG A 43 30.24 9.91 -15.60
N ALA A 44 30.87 11.02 -15.25
CA ALA A 44 31.13 11.38 -13.86
C ALA A 44 29.94 12.14 -13.25
N PHE A 45 29.62 11.80 -12.01
CA PHE A 45 28.54 12.39 -11.22
C PHE A 45 29.06 12.84 -9.87
N ARG A 46 28.41 13.86 -9.29
CA ARG A 46 28.68 14.29 -7.92
C ARG A 46 27.44 14.87 -7.24
N CYS A 47 27.41 14.81 -5.92
CA CYS A 47 26.44 15.54 -5.09
C CYS A 47 26.98 15.82 -3.69
N LEU A 48 26.35 16.76 -2.99
CA LEU A 48 26.57 17.00 -1.56
C LEU A 48 25.55 16.21 -0.73
N GLY A 49 25.97 15.79 0.46
CA GLY A 49 25.11 15.07 1.38
C GLY A 49 25.78 14.73 2.70
N ARG A 50 25.23 13.72 3.37
CA ARG A 50 25.70 13.21 4.66
C ARG A 50 25.27 11.75 4.87
N ARG A 51 26.01 11.03 5.70
CA ARG A 51 25.57 9.74 6.25
C ARG A 51 24.81 9.94 7.56
N ARG A 52 23.74 9.17 7.75
CA ARG A 52 22.89 9.13 8.95
C ARG A 52 23.02 7.75 9.61
N GLY A 53 22.21 7.51 10.66
CA GLY A 53 22.14 6.21 11.33
C GLY A 53 21.95 5.05 10.34
N PHE A 54 22.49 3.88 10.70
CA PHE A 54 22.52 2.67 9.85
C PHE A 54 23.21 2.88 8.49
N GLY A 55 24.09 3.88 8.37
CA GLY A 55 24.81 4.17 7.12
C GLY A 55 23.96 4.83 6.03
N ARG A 56 22.70 5.20 6.33
CA ARG A 56 21.76 5.79 5.36
C ARG A 56 22.33 7.06 4.76
N VAL A 57 22.26 7.18 3.44
CA VAL A 57 22.71 8.36 2.70
C VAL A 57 21.56 9.37 2.63
N ARG A 58 21.87 10.66 2.80
CA ARG A 58 20.98 11.78 2.54
C ARG A 58 21.68 12.79 1.65
N VAL A 59 21.14 13.04 0.47
CA VAL A 59 21.74 13.96 -0.51
C VAL A 59 20.89 15.21 -0.67
N ASP A 60 21.52 16.31 -1.07
CA ASP A 60 20.83 17.53 -1.51
C ASP A 60 20.55 17.42 -3.02
N PRO A 61 19.27 17.34 -3.44
CA PRO A 61 18.92 17.12 -4.84
C PRO A 61 19.38 18.27 -5.76
N ALA A 62 19.48 19.49 -5.23
CA ALA A 62 19.89 20.65 -6.02
C ALA A 62 21.37 20.56 -6.44
N THR A 63 22.14 19.70 -5.78
CA THR A 63 23.59 19.52 -5.99
C THR A 63 23.94 18.29 -6.81
N ILE A 64 22.95 17.52 -7.27
CA ILE A 64 23.19 16.33 -8.08
C ILE A 64 23.55 16.79 -9.49
N GLU A 65 24.81 16.56 -9.85
CA GLU A 65 25.40 17.03 -11.09
C GLU A 65 26.03 15.88 -11.89
N THR A 66 26.08 16.04 -13.21
CA THR A 66 26.79 15.19 -14.17
C THR A 66 27.74 16.04 -15.01
N GLU A 67 28.84 15.45 -15.48
CA GLU A 67 29.76 16.10 -16.41
C GLU A 67 29.08 16.42 -17.77
N ASP A 68 29.44 17.56 -18.37
CA ASP A 68 28.89 18.07 -19.63
C ASP A 68 29.67 17.66 -20.90
N GLY A 69 30.74 16.86 -20.74
CA GLY A 69 31.65 16.44 -21.81
C GLY A 69 32.60 17.54 -22.31
N LYS A 70 32.56 18.74 -21.71
CA LYS A 70 33.42 19.90 -22.00
C LYS A 70 34.23 20.34 -20.78
N GLY A 71 34.27 19.51 -19.72
CA GLY A 71 34.94 19.79 -18.45
C GLY A 71 34.12 20.62 -17.46
N GLY A 72 32.85 20.89 -17.76
CA GLY A 72 31.88 21.53 -16.89
C GLY A 72 30.94 20.52 -16.20
N TRP A 73 30.09 21.04 -15.32
CA TRP A 73 29.10 20.26 -14.56
C TRP A 73 27.71 20.85 -14.78
N LEU A 74 26.74 19.97 -15.02
CA LEU A 74 25.32 20.28 -15.22
C LEU A 74 24.51 19.66 -14.08
N ARG A 75 23.34 20.22 -13.77
CA ARG A 75 22.33 19.50 -12.98
C ARG A 75 21.91 18.22 -13.70
N ALA A 76 21.97 17.08 -13.02
CA ALA A 76 21.55 15.79 -13.58
C ALA A 76 20.04 15.60 -13.45
N GLY A 77 19.43 14.97 -14.44
CA GLY A 77 18.04 14.50 -14.39
C GLY A 77 17.91 13.02 -14.06
N LEU A 78 16.67 12.55 -13.87
CA LEU A 78 16.36 11.13 -13.69
C LEU A 78 16.91 10.28 -14.85
N ARG A 79 16.73 10.75 -16.09
CA ARG A 79 17.24 10.09 -17.29
C ARG A 79 18.74 9.90 -17.25
N ASP A 80 19.51 10.95 -16.93
CA ASP A 80 20.97 10.87 -16.86
C ASP A 80 21.43 9.79 -15.90
N VAL A 81 20.83 9.73 -14.71
CA VAL A 81 21.20 8.77 -13.66
C VAL A 81 20.79 7.35 -14.04
N VAL A 82 19.56 7.15 -14.53
CA VAL A 82 19.02 5.82 -14.87
C VAL A 82 19.75 5.21 -16.06
N GLU A 83 19.90 5.95 -17.17
CA GLU A 83 20.55 5.44 -18.39
C GLU A 83 22.04 5.14 -18.14
N SER A 84 22.68 5.84 -17.21
CA SER A 84 24.10 5.61 -16.88
C SER A 84 24.32 4.41 -15.94
N ALA A 85 23.31 4.01 -15.17
CA ALA A 85 23.44 2.96 -14.16
C ALA A 85 22.77 1.63 -14.54
N ALA A 86 21.84 1.62 -15.49
CA ALA A 86 21.10 0.43 -15.88
C ALA A 86 21.95 -0.54 -16.73
N ASP A 87 21.72 -1.85 -16.54
CA ASP A 87 22.40 -2.91 -17.30
C ASP A 87 21.96 -2.98 -18.78
N SER A 88 20.75 -2.50 -19.10
CA SER A 88 20.22 -2.52 -20.47
C SER A 88 19.30 -1.33 -20.76
N PRO A 89 19.20 -0.90 -22.02
CA PRO A 89 18.29 0.19 -22.43
C PRO A 89 16.82 -0.10 -22.11
N GLU A 90 16.38 -1.35 -22.21
CA GLU A 90 14.98 -1.74 -21.97
C GLU A 90 14.62 -1.63 -20.48
N ARG A 91 15.53 -2.05 -19.60
CA ARG A 91 15.37 -1.89 -18.15
C ARG A 91 15.41 -0.41 -17.75
N ALA A 92 16.32 0.35 -18.36
CA ALA A 92 16.40 1.80 -18.16
C ALA A 92 15.08 2.49 -18.54
N ALA A 93 14.54 2.17 -19.72
CA ALA A 93 13.29 2.75 -20.20
C ALA A 93 12.10 2.38 -19.29
N THR A 94 12.00 1.12 -18.87
CA THR A 94 10.93 0.65 -17.98
C THR A 94 10.98 1.36 -16.63
N PHE A 95 12.15 1.41 -16.00
CA PHE A 95 12.31 2.03 -14.70
C PHE A 95 12.14 3.56 -14.77
N LEU A 96 12.67 4.21 -15.82
CA LEU A 96 12.46 5.63 -16.04
C LEU A 96 10.98 5.97 -16.18
N ALA A 97 10.20 5.15 -16.89
CA ALA A 97 8.75 5.33 -17.00
C ALA A 97 8.05 5.24 -15.62
N GLU A 98 8.47 4.31 -14.75
CA GLU A 98 7.93 4.22 -13.38
C GLU A 98 8.26 5.45 -12.52
N LEU A 99 9.46 6.01 -12.66
CA LEU A 99 9.89 7.22 -11.96
C LEU A 99 9.15 8.46 -12.47
N GLU A 100 9.05 8.62 -13.79
CA GLU A 100 8.30 9.70 -14.42
C GLU A 100 6.82 9.65 -14.02
N ARG A 101 6.23 8.45 -13.96
CA ARG A 101 4.85 8.25 -13.50
C ARG A 101 4.68 8.59 -12.02
N THR A 102 5.66 8.26 -11.18
CA THR A 102 5.67 8.68 -9.77
C THR A 102 5.67 10.20 -9.64
N VAL A 103 6.49 10.89 -10.43
CA VAL A 103 6.54 12.36 -10.48
C VAL A 103 5.19 12.95 -10.92
N GLU A 104 4.60 12.38 -11.98
CA GLU A 104 3.31 12.82 -12.52
C GLU A 104 2.19 12.69 -11.48
N LEU A 105 2.07 11.54 -10.80
CA LEU A 105 1.05 11.32 -9.78
C LEU A 105 1.29 12.18 -8.53
N CYS A 106 2.54 12.46 -8.17
CA CYS A 106 2.83 13.42 -7.10
C CYS A 106 2.39 14.85 -7.46
N ARG A 107 2.61 15.29 -8.70
CA ARG A 107 2.12 16.59 -9.20
C ARG A 107 0.59 16.63 -9.22
N TRP A 108 -0.05 15.56 -9.68
CA TRP A 108 -1.50 15.44 -9.66
C TRP A 108 -2.04 15.58 -8.23
N ASN A 109 -1.45 14.88 -7.25
CA ASN A 109 -1.87 14.95 -5.84
C ASN A 109 -1.61 16.33 -5.23
N ALA A 110 -0.55 17.03 -5.63
CA ALA A 110 -0.30 18.39 -5.18
C ALA A 110 -1.41 19.36 -5.62
N LEU A 111 -2.03 19.11 -6.78
CA LEU A 111 -3.08 19.94 -7.35
C LEU A 111 -4.49 19.54 -6.88
N HIS A 112 -4.76 18.25 -6.70
CA HIS A 112 -6.13 17.74 -6.53
C HIS A 112 -6.40 17.10 -5.16
N ALA A 113 -5.37 16.62 -4.44
CA ALA A 113 -5.62 15.93 -3.18
C ALA A 113 -6.12 16.93 -2.10
N PRO A 114 -7.09 16.54 -1.26
CA PRO A 114 -7.55 17.40 -0.18
C PRO A 114 -6.40 17.79 0.75
N ARG A 115 -6.12 19.09 0.90
CA ARG A 115 -5.13 19.61 1.84
C ARG A 115 -5.85 20.22 3.05
N GLY A 116 -6.16 19.38 4.02
CA GLY A 116 -6.74 19.76 5.31
C GLY A 116 -5.83 19.40 6.48
N ASP A 117 -6.28 19.65 7.71
CA ASP A 117 -5.58 19.18 8.91
C ASP A 117 -5.73 17.66 9.05
N ARG A 118 -4.74 16.90 8.56
CA ARG A 118 -4.74 15.44 8.61
C ARG A 118 -4.72 14.90 10.04
N ARG A 119 -4.28 15.66 11.03
CA ARG A 119 -4.24 15.21 12.44
C ARG A 119 -5.62 15.06 13.05
N SER A 120 -6.65 15.64 12.43
CA SER A 120 -8.04 15.54 12.85
C SER A 120 -8.83 14.42 12.15
N LEU A 121 -8.25 13.81 11.12
CA LEU A 121 -8.90 12.76 10.33
C LEU A 121 -9.00 11.45 11.12
N ALA A 122 -10.10 10.72 10.92
CA ALA A 122 -10.19 9.35 11.39
C ALA A 122 -9.30 8.42 10.54
N PHE A 123 -9.06 7.21 11.04
CA PHE A 123 -8.02 6.31 10.50
C PHE A 123 -8.11 6.08 8.99
N ARG A 124 -9.31 5.80 8.46
CA ARG A 124 -9.49 5.47 7.03
C ARG A 124 -9.25 6.67 6.12
N GLU A 125 -9.73 7.86 6.51
CA GLU A 125 -9.51 9.10 5.76
C GLU A 125 -8.03 9.52 5.86
N LEU A 126 -7.42 9.34 7.04
CA LEU A 126 -5.99 9.59 7.22
C LEU A 126 -5.16 8.64 6.34
N ASP A 127 -5.45 7.34 6.35
CA ASP A 127 -4.76 6.35 5.53
C ASP A 127 -4.85 6.70 4.04
N ALA A 128 -6.00 7.15 3.56
CA ALA A 128 -6.16 7.62 2.17
C ALA A 128 -5.41 8.94 1.89
N ALA A 129 -5.29 9.83 2.89
CA ALA A 129 -4.67 11.15 2.76
C ALA A 129 -3.13 11.16 2.90
N ILE A 130 -2.51 10.05 3.33
CA ILE A 130 -1.05 9.93 3.37
C ILE A 130 -0.53 9.68 1.95
N ASP A 131 -0.03 10.74 1.32
CA ASP A 131 0.48 10.73 -0.06
C ASP A 131 2.01 10.63 -0.13
N GLU A 132 2.71 10.59 1.01
CA GLU A 132 4.16 10.48 1.06
C GLU A 132 4.66 9.13 0.55
N GLY A 133 3.87 8.06 0.63
CA GLY A 133 4.27 6.73 0.13
C GLY A 133 5.56 6.20 0.77
N HIS A 134 6.31 5.37 0.03
CA HIS A 134 7.52 4.73 0.56
C HIS A 134 8.68 5.74 0.69
N ALA A 135 9.20 5.94 1.90
CA ALA A 135 10.24 6.92 2.18
C ALA A 135 11.61 6.64 1.51
N TYR A 136 11.81 5.40 1.02
CA TYR A 136 13.07 4.97 0.42
C TYR A 136 13.00 4.65 -1.08
N HIS A 137 11.87 4.13 -1.56
CA HIS A 137 11.80 3.58 -2.92
C HIS A 137 11.60 4.76 -3.89
N PRO A 138 12.39 4.91 -4.95
CA PRO A 138 12.26 6.09 -5.82
C PRO A 138 10.99 6.05 -6.68
N SER A 139 10.56 4.89 -7.18
CA SER A 139 9.27 4.73 -7.89
C SER A 139 8.13 4.30 -6.95
N PHE A 140 7.98 4.99 -5.81
CA PHE A 140 7.02 4.63 -4.74
C PHE A 140 5.54 4.75 -5.13
N LYS A 141 5.24 5.41 -6.25
CA LYS A 141 3.88 5.66 -6.74
C LYS A 141 3.80 5.48 -8.25
N ALA A 142 4.46 4.46 -8.78
CA ALA A 142 4.47 4.21 -10.22
C ALA A 142 3.07 3.86 -10.73
N ARG A 143 2.29 3.06 -10.00
CA ARG A 143 0.94 2.60 -10.39
C ARG A 143 0.79 2.24 -11.87
N THR A 144 1.78 1.52 -12.41
CA THR A 144 1.84 1.16 -13.83
C THR A 144 0.58 0.39 -14.22
N GLY A 145 -0.17 0.96 -15.16
CA GLY A 145 -1.47 0.45 -15.61
C GLY A 145 -2.62 1.45 -15.39
N PHE A 146 -2.54 2.31 -14.38
CA PHE A 146 -3.55 3.36 -14.14
C PHE A 146 -3.35 4.52 -15.11
N SER A 147 -4.43 5.03 -15.69
CA SER A 147 -4.49 6.39 -16.25
C SER A 147 -4.58 7.46 -15.13
N LEU A 148 -4.59 8.75 -15.48
CA LEU A 148 -4.88 9.79 -14.48
C LEU A 148 -6.34 9.78 -14.02
N GLU A 149 -7.26 9.38 -14.90
CA GLU A 149 -8.68 9.19 -14.58
C GLU A 149 -8.85 8.00 -13.62
N ASP A 150 -8.16 6.88 -13.87
CA ASP A 150 -8.14 5.75 -12.94
C ASP A 150 -7.58 6.14 -11.57
N HIS A 151 -6.57 7.01 -11.53
CA HIS A 151 -6.03 7.53 -10.27
C HIS A 151 -7.04 8.44 -9.56
N ALA A 152 -7.82 9.23 -10.29
CA ALA A 152 -8.88 10.04 -9.72
C ALA A 152 -10.04 9.19 -9.16
N ASP A 153 -10.39 8.10 -9.85
CA ASP A 153 -11.50 7.24 -9.47
C ASP A 153 -11.14 6.22 -8.37
N PHE A 154 -9.91 5.69 -8.39
CA PHE A 154 -9.50 4.54 -7.57
C PHE A 154 -8.22 4.77 -6.75
N GLY A 155 -7.54 5.91 -6.93
CA GLY A 155 -6.35 6.24 -6.14
C GLY A 155 -6.73 6.70 -4.73
N PRO A 156 -6.04 6.23 -3.66
CA PRO A 156 -6.35 6.64 -2.29
C PRO A 156 -6.34 8.15 -2.10
N GLU A 157 -5.37 8.85 -2.69
CA GLU A 157 -5.18 10.30 -2.49
C GLU A 157 -6.29 11.16 -3.12
N ALA A 158 -7.05 10.61 -4.06
CA ALA A 158 -8.20 11.28 -4.64
C ALA A 158 -9.40 11.32 -3.68
N GLY A 159 -9.44 10.42 -2.69
CA GLY A 159 -10.54 10.30 -1.74
C GLY A 159 -11.87 9.86 -2.36
N ALA A 160 -11.87 9.42 -3.62
CA ALA A 160 -13.05 8.93 -4.29
C ALA A 160 -13.53 7.61 -3.68
N THR A 161 -14.84 7.45 -3.59
CA THR A 161 -15.47 6.22 -3.10
C THR A 161 -16.26 5.55 -4.20
N PHE A 162 -16.21 4.22 -4.27
CA PHE A 162 -16.84 3.44 -5.33
C PHE A 162 -17.42 2.13 -4.80
N ARG A 163 -18.33 1.51 -5.55
CA ARG A 163 -18.87 0.18 -5.25
C ARG A 163 -18.04 -0.90 -5.91
N LEU A 164 -18.08 -2.12 -5.36
CA LEU A 164 -17.44 -3.27 -6.01
C LEU A 164 -18.34 -3.81 -7.12
N ALA A 165 -17.72 -4.36 -8.17
CA ALA A 165 -18.43 -5.15 -9.15
C ALA A 165 -18.51 -6.61 -8.71
N PHE A 166 -19.57 -7.30 -9.11
CA PHE A 166 -19.79 -8.71 -8.77
C PHE A 166 -19.90 -9.59 -10.00
N LEU A 167 -19.35 -10.79 -9.87
CA LEU A 167 -19.41 -11.87 -10.84
C LEU A 167 -20.16 -13.05 -10.24
N ALA A 168 -20.96 -13.75 -11.05
CA ALA A 168 -21.38 -15.12 -10.79
C ALA A 168 -20.41 -16.07 -11.50
N VAL A 169 -19.67 -16.86 -10.76
CA VAL A 169 -18.60 -17.74 -11.26
C VAL A 169 -18.96 -19.19 -10.96
N ARG A 170 -18.79 -20.09 -11.93
CA ARG A 170 -19.01 -21.51 -11.69
C ARG A 170 -18.20 -21.99 -10.48
N ARG A 171 -18.84 -22.75 -9.58
CA ARG A 171 -18.24 -23.17 -8.30
C ARG A 171 -16.99 -24.03 -8.46
N ASP A 172 -16.86 -24.80 -9.54
CA ASP A 172 -15.65 -25.59 -9.80
C ASP A 172 -14.41 -24.74 -10.10
N LEU A 173 -14.61 -23.45 -10.44
CA LEU A 173 -13.54 -22.48 -10.59
C LEU A 173 -13.30 -21.64 -9.33
N VAL A 174 -14.11 -21.77 -8.27
CA VAL A 174 -13.99 -20.93 -7.06
C VAL A 174 -13.47 -21.76 -5.89
N ALA A 175 -12.32 -21.35 -5.35
CA ALA A 175 -11.88 -21.79 -4.04
C ALA A 175 -12.18 -20.68 -3.02
N GLN A 176 -12.84 -21.04 -1.92
CA GLN A 176 -13.20 -20.09 -0.87
C GLN A 176 -13.06 -20.67 0.53
N THR A 177 -12.82 -19.80 1.49
CA THR A 177 -12.86 -20.09 2.93
C THR A 177 -13.66 -18.96 3.58
N LEU A 178 -14.88 -19.29 4.02
CA LEU A 178 -15.83 -18.34 4.60
C LEU A 178 -16.18 -18.78 6.03
N PRO A 179 -16.49 -17.84 6.93
CA PRO A 179 -16.89 -18.15 8.31
C PRO A 179 -18.32 -18.72 8.42
N ALA A 180 -19.10 -18.64 7.35
CA ALA A 180 -20.49 -19.08 7.27
C ALA A 180 -20.81 -19.61 5.86
N ASP A 181 -22.04 -20.07 5.65
CA ASP A 181 -22.53 -20.30 4.29
C ASP A 181 -22.50 -19.01 3.46
N GLU A 182 -22.40 -19.15 2.13
CA GLU A 182 -22.18 -18.03 1.22
C GLU A 182 -23.31 -16.98 1.28
N ASP A 183 -24.56 -17.40 1.41
CA ASP A 183 -25.69 -16.48 1.44
C ASP A 183 -25.71 -15.68 2.76
N ALA A 184 -25.43 -16.32 3.89
CA ALA A 184 -25.28 -15.68 5.19
C ALA A 184 -24.07 -14.73 5.22
N PHE A 185 -22.96 -15.15 4.60
CA PHE A 185 -21.78 -14.32 4.43
C PHE A 185 -22.11 -13.03 3.65
N TRP A 186 -22.75 -13.13 2.50
CA TRP A 186 -23.09 -11.93 1.72
C TRP A 186 -24.11 -11.01 2.41
N ARG A 187 -25.09 -11.56 3.12
CA ARG A 187 -25.99 -10.75 3.96
C ARG A 187 -25.24 -10.00 5.06
N ALA A 188 -24.25 -10.64 5.69
CA ALA A 188 -23.42 -10.00 6.69
C ALA A 188 -22.54 -8.90 6.07
N GLU A 189 -21.88 -9.17 4.94
CA GLU A 189 -20.93 -8.23 4.32
C GLU A 189 -21.61 -7.05 3.60
N LEU A 190 -22.68 -7.29 2.86
CA LEU A 190 -23.37 -6.26 2.04
C LEU A 190 -24.56 -5.63 2.75
N GLY A 191 -25.07 -6.27 3.80
CA GLY A 191 -26.38 -5.96 4.38
C GLY A 191 -27.52 -6.66 3.65
N GLU A 192 -28.65 -6.84 4.36
CA GLU A 192 -29.76 -7.69 3.90
C GLU A 192 -30.32 -7.27 2.54
N ALA A 193 -30.53 -5.96 2.32
CA ALA A 193 -31.17 -5.45 1.10
C ALA A 193 -30.28 -5.62 -0.14
N GLU A 194 -29.01 -5.21 -0.06
CA GLU A 194 -28.05 -5.31 -1.16
C GLU A 194 -27.71 -6.78 -1.47
N ALA A 195 -27.58 -7.63 -0.46
CA ALA A 195 -27.37 -9.07 -0.65
C ALA A 195 -28.59 -9.74 -1.31
N ALA A 196 -29.81 -9.42 -0.86
CA ALA A 196 -31.04 -9.97 -1.44
C ALA A 196 -31.19 -9.56 -2.91
N ASP A 197 -30.88 -8.31 -3.25
CA ASP A 197 -30.90 -7.83 -4.63
C ASP A 197 -29.85 -8.56 -5.49
N LEU A 198 -28.61 -8.69 -5.03
CA LEU A 198 -27.57 -9.41 -5.76
C LEU A 198 -27.91 -10.90 -5.99
N ILE A 199 -28.48 -11.56 -4.97
CA ILE A 199 -28.97 -12.94 -5.06
C ILE A 199 -30.12 -13.03 -6.07
N ALA A 200 -31.04 -12.06 -6.06
CA ALA A 200 -32.15 -11.99 -7.00
C ALA A 200 -31.67 -11.77 -8.45
N ARG A 201 -30.66 -10.91 -8.68
CA ARG A 201 -30.02 -10.72 -10.00
C ARG A 201 -29.44 -12.03 -10.52
N ARG A 202 -28.70 -12.77 -9.68
CA ARG A 202 -28.17 -14.10 -10.05
C ARG A 202 -29.29 -15.07 -10.42
N ALA A 203 -30.35 -15.14 -9.62
CA ALA A 203 -31.47 -16.03 -9.88
C ALA A 203 -32.24 -15.66 -11.16
N ALA A 204 -32.45 -14.36 -11.41
CA ALA A 204 -33.11 -13.85 -12.61
C ALA A 204 -32.31 -14.16 -13.90
N ALA A 205 -30.98 -14.27 -13.79
CA ALA A 205 -30.11 -14.74 -14.87
C ALA A 205 -30.14 -16.27 -15.06
N GLY A 206 -30.93 -17.01 -14.29
CA GLY A 206 -31.02 -18.47 -14.37
C GLY A 206 -29.81 -19.20 -13.78
N LEU A 207 -28.98 -18.51 -12.97
CA LEU A 207 -27.75 -19.05 -12.40
C LEU A 207 -28.04 -19.65 -11.02
N ASP A 208 -28.07 -20.98 -10.93
CA ASP A 208 -28.31 -21.69 -9.66
C ASP A 208 -27.19 -21.39 -8.65
N ALA A 209 -27.58 -21.10 -7.40
CA ALA A 209 -26.68 -20.90 -6.29
C ALA A 209 -25.72 -22.06 -6.04
N LYS A 210 -26.16 -23.29 -6.33
CA LYS A 210 -25.32 -24.48 -6.21
C LYS A 210 -24.31 -24.63 -7.33
N ALA A 211 -24.51 -23.97 -8.46
CA ALA A 211 -23.62 -24.03 -9.61
C ALA A 211 -22.73 -22.78 -9.73
N PHE A 212 -23.20 -21.61 -9.26
CA PHE A 212 -22.50 -20.33 -9.38
C PHE A 212 -22.36 -19.62 -8.02
N ALA A 213 -21.11 -19.37 -7.63
CA ALA A 213 -20.74 -18.56 -6.48
C ALA A 213 -20.70 -17.07 -6.86
N LEU A 214 -21.00 -16.20 -5.90
CA LEU A 214 -20.81 -14.76 -6.04
C LEU A 214 -19.36 -14.39 -5.69
N VAL A 215 -18.70 -13.59 -6.54
CA VAL A 215 -17.30 -13.17 -6.36
C VAL A 215 -17.18 -11.67 -6.59
N PRO A 216 -16.59 -10.90 -5.65
CA PRO A 216 -16.36 -9.48 -5.82
C PRO A 216 -15.08 -9.24 -6.63
N VAL A 217 -15.07 -8.18 -7.43
CA VAL A 217 -13.92 -7.74 -8.20
C VAL A 217 -13.83 -6.22 -8.19
N HIS A 218 -12.61 -5.70 -8.16
CA HIS A 218 -12.39 -4.26 -8.25
C HIS A 218 -12.87 -3.76 -9.63
N PRO A 219 -13.64 -2.67 -9.74
CA PRO A 219 -14.15 -2.19 -11.04
C PRO A 219 -13.05 -1.95 -12.08
N TRP A 220 -11.94 -1.34 -11.67
CA TRP A 220 -10.74 -1.23 -12.51
C TRP A 220 -10.23 -2.59 -13.03
N GLN A 221 -10.15 -3.60 -12.16
CA GLN A 221 -9.66 -4.93 -12.52
C GLN A 221 -10.62 -5.63 -13.50
N LEU A 222 -11.92 -5.48 -13.30
CA LEU A 222 -12.94 -6.01 -14.22
C LEU A 222 -12.76 -5.44 -15.63
N ARG A 223 -12.60 -4.11 -15.75
CA ARG A 223 -12.33 -3.45 -17.05
C ARG A 223 -11.01 -3.94 -17.64
N LYS A 224 -9.97 -4.10 -16.82
CA LYS A 224 -8.65 -4.53 -17.28
C LYS A 224 -8.64 -5.97 -17.83
N LEU A 225 -9.48 -6.84 -17.29
CA LEU A 225 -9.61 -8.23 -17.71
C LEU A 225 -10.64 -8.45 -18.82
N ALA A 226 -11.39 -7.41 -19.22
CA ALA A 226 -12.51 -7.53 -20.16
C ALA A 226 -12.12 -8.07 -21.54
N ASP A 227 -10.87 -7.85 -21.98
CA ASP A 227 -10.33 -8.36 -23.25
C ASP A 227 -9.33 -9.51 -23.04
N GLY A 228 -9.30 -10.12 -21.84
CA GLY A 228 -8.32 -11.13 -21.43
C GLY A 228 -8.95 -12.47 -21.02
N PRO A 229 -8.31 -13.23 -20.13
CA PRO A 229 -8.80 -14.56 -19.72
C PRO A 229 -10.21 -14.58 -19.13
N LEU A 230 -10.67 -13.45 -18.58
CA LEU A 230 -12.03 -13.33 -18.09
C LEU A 230 -13.05 -13.36 -19.25
N ALA A 231 -12.72 -12.78 -20.41
CA ALA A 231 -13.58 -12.80 -21.59
C ALA A 231 -13.86 -14.23 -22.06
N GLU A 232 -12.82 -15.07 -22.11
CA GLU A 232 -12.93 -16.47 -22.51
C GLU A 232 -13.88 -17.25 -21.58
N LEU A 233 -13.78 -17.03 -20.26
CA LEU A 233 -14.66 -17.67 -19.29
C LEU A 233 -16.11 -17.14 -19.37
N ILE A 234 -16.31 -15.88 -19.74
CA ILE A 234 -17.63 -15.32 -20.01
C ILE A 234 -18.24 -15.96 -21.26
N GLU A 235 -17.48 -16.08 -22.36
CA GLU A 235 -17.92 -16.73 -23.60
C GLU A 235 -18.30 -18.20 -23.39
N GLN A 236 -17.58 -18.90 -22.50
CA GLN A 236 -17.87 -20.28 -22.10
C GLN A 236 -19.07 -20.40 -21.15
N GLY A 237 -19.67 -19.29 -20.73
CA GLY A 237 -20.76 -19.26 -19.74
C GLY A 237 -20.32 -19.66 -18.33
N ALA A 238 -19.01 -19.68 -18.06
CA ALA A 238 -18.45 -20.02 -16.76
C ALA A 238 -18.46 -18.84 -15.79
N VAL A 239 -18.49 -17.61 -16.32
CA VAL A 239 -18.57 -16.36 -15.55
C VAL A 239 -19.64 -15.45 -16.13
N HIS A 240 -20.41 -14.77 -15.27
CA HIS A 240 -21.42 -13.79 -15.65
C HIS A 240 -21.29 -12.53 -14.80
N ALA A 241 -21.34 -11.35 -15.41
CA ALA A 241 -21.31 -10.09 -14.66
C ALA A 241 -22.69 -9.79 -14.05
N LEU A 242 -22.72 -9.38 -12.78
CA LEU A 242 -23.93 -9.02 -12.02
C LEU A 242 -24.05 -7.51 -11.74
N GLY A 243 -23.07 -6.74 -12.19
CA GLY A 243 -22.98 -5.30 -11.95
C GLY A 243 -22.43 -4.96 -10.57
N GLU A 244 -22.59 -3.70 -10.19
CA GLU A 244 -22.13 -3.20 -8.90
C GLU A 244 -23.15 -3.45 -7.79
N ALA A 245 -22.66 -3.72 -6.58
CA ALA A 245 -23.48 -3.95 -5.38
C ALA A 245 -22.71 -3.65 -4.09
N GLY A 246 -23.45 -3.45 -3.00
CA GLY A 246 -22.88 -3.29 -1.66
C GLY A 246 -22.49 -1.86 -1.29
N PRO A 247 -21.74 -1.70 -0.17
CA PRO A 247 -21.38 -0.41 0.35
C PRO A 247 -20.37 0.32 -0.53
N LEU A 248 -20.21 1.61 -0.28
CA LEU A 248 -19.11 2.38 -0.84
C LEU A 248 -17.79 2.02 -0.14
N TYR A 249 -16.73 2.02 -0.92
CA TYR A 249 -15.38 1.70 -0.48
C TYR A 249 -14.41 2.83 -0.79
N LEU A 250 -13.46 3.05 0.12
CA LEU A 250 -12.35 4.00 0.00
C LEU A 250 -11.03 3.23 -0.11
N ALA A 251 -10.20 3.55 -1.10
CA ALA A 251 -8.90 2.91 -1.25
C ALA A 251 -7.94 3.31 -0.11
N SER A 252 -7.23 2.31 0.43
CA SER A 252 -6.09 2.49 1.35
C SER A 252 -4.81 2.86 0.59
N GLN A 253 -3.72 3.14 1.31
CA GLN A 253 -2.39 3.35 0.70
C GLN A 253 -1.90 2.20 -0.19
N SER A 254 -2.41 0.98 0.03
CA SER A 254 -2.09 -0.18 -0.82
C SER A 254 -2.80 -0.16 -2.18
N VAL A 255 -3.74 0.79 -2.38
CA VAL A 255 -4.69 0.93 -3.49
C VAL A 255 -5.73 -0.18 -3.54
N ARG A 256 -5.32 -1.44 -3.35
CA ARG A 256 -6.16 -2.63 -3.52
C ARG A 256 -6.87 -3.12 -2.26
N THR A 257 -6.45 -2.66 -1.08
CA THR A 257 -7.22 -2.84 0.16
C THR A 257 -8.17 -1.65 0.29
N LEU A 258 -9.43 -1.96 0.49
CA LEU A 258 -10.52 -1.02 0.42
C LEU A 258 -11.23 -0.98 1.77
N HIS A 259 -11.25 0.19 2.40
CA HIS A 259 -11.96 0.44 3.66
C HIS A 259 -13.44 0.67 3.36
N ASN A 260 -14.33 0.16 4.21
CA ASN A 260 -15.76 0.46 4.09
C ASN A 260 -16.00 1.95 4.42
N ALA A 261 -16.54 2.70 3.45
CA ALA A 261 -16.78 4.13 3.55
C ALA A 261 -18.10 4.44 4.27
N ASP A 262 -19.08 3.54 4.21
CA ASP A 262 -20.39 3.73 4.83
C ASP A 262 -20.34 3.49 6.35
N GLU A 263 -19.57 2.51 6.82
CA GLU A 263 -19.48 2.16 8.24
C GLU A 263 -18.04 1.77 8.63
N ALA A 264 -17.39 2.57 9.49
CA ALA A 264 -15.97 2.43 9.82
C ALA A 264 -15.61 1.10 10.51
N THR A 265 -16.54 0.51 11.26
CA THR A 265 -16.34 -0.78 11.96
C THR A 265 -16.47 -1.99 11.04
N ARG A 266 -16.97 -1.80 9.81
CA ARG A 266 -17.09 -2.90 8.84
C ARG A 266 -15.72 -3.32 8.32
N PRO A 267 -15.55 -4.60 7.99
CA PRO A 267 -14.33 -5.15 7.39
C PRO A 267 -13.86 -4.38 6.15
N SER A 268 -12.55 -4.38 5.97
CA SER A 268 -11.91 -3.98 4.71
C SER A 268 -11.81 -5.17 3.76
N VAL A 269 -11.77 -4.91 2.45
CA VAL A 269 -11.62 -5.94 1.42
C VAL A 269 -10.35 -5.70 0.63
N LYS A 270 -9.47 -6.69 0.57
CA LYS A 270 -8.26 -6.70 -0.26
C LYS A 270 -8.53 -7.45 -1.54
N LEU A 271 -8.42 -6.78 -2.69
CA LEU A 271 -8.72 -7.34 -4.00
C LEU A 271 -7.46 -7.56 -4.84
N ALA A 272 -7.49 -8.54 -5.73
CA ALA A 272 -6.46 -8.67 -6.76
C ALA A 272 -6.53 -7.50 -7.76
N MET A 273 -5.37 -6.98 -8.15
CA MET A 273 -5.29 -5.88 -9.11
C MET A 273 -4.02 -5.99 -9.97
N THR A 274 -4.17 -6.07 -11.30
CA THR A 274 -3.05 -6.19 -12.26
C THR A 274 -2.41 -4.83 -12.54
N MET A 275 -2.04 -4.13 -11.48
CA MET A 275 -1.31 -2.86 -11.50
C MET A 275 0.04 -3.09 -10.81
N ALA A 276 1.12 -2.51 -11.35
CA ALA A 276 2.43 -2.59 -10.70
C ALA A 276 2.71 -1.32 -9.88
N ASN A 277 3.08 -1.49 -8.61
CA ASN A 277 3.54 -0.39 -7.76
C ASN A 277 4.81 -0.82 -7.03
N THR A 278 5.78 0.08 -6.89
CA THR A 278 7.13 -0.26 -6.38
C THR A 278 7.71 -1.49 -7.08
N SER A 279 7.62 -1.52 -8.41
CA SER A 279 8.10 -2.60 -9.29
C SER A 279 7.55 -4.01 -8.97
N SER A 280 6.40 -4.10 -8.29
CA SER A 280 5.72 -5.36 -7.95
C SER A 280 4.25 -5.33 -8.38
N LEU A 281 3.81 -6.41 -9.03
CA LEU A 281 2.41 -6.60 -9.40
C LEU A 281 1.55 -6.80 -8.15
N ARG A 282 0.36 -6.19 -8.16
CA ARG A 282 -0.60 -6.26 -7.05
C ARG A 282 -1.63 -7.38 -7.21
N THR A 283 -1.23 -8.48 -7.84
CA THR A 283 -1.92 -9.77 -7.79
C THR A 283 -1.85 -10.37 -6.38
N ILE A 284 -2.72 -11.33 -6.06
CA ILE A 284 -2.67 -12.06 -4.79
C ILE A 284 -2.27 -13.49 -5.09
N GLU A 285 -1.22 -13.97 -4.43
CA GLU A 285 -0.74 -15.34 -4.60
C GLU A 285 -1.88 -16.35 -4.34
N PRO A 286 -2.29 -17.17 -5.34
CA PRO A 286 -3.50 -17.98 -5.24
C PRO A 286 -3.53 -18.92 -4.03
N HIS A 287 -2.36 -19.49 -3.70
CA HIS A 287 -2.20 -20.41 -2.58
C HIS A 287 -2.36 -19.73 -1.21
N SER A 288 -2.18 -18.40 -1.12
CA SER A 288 -2.29 -17.66 0.13
C SER A 288 -3.74 -17.32 0.52
N VAL A 289 -4.63 -17.17 -0.48
CA VAL A 289 -5.97 -16.59 -0.30
C VAL A 289 -6.85 -17.39 0.67
N CYS A 290 -7.01 -18.69 0.43
CA CYS A 290 -7.85 -19.55 1.27
C CYS A 290 -7.16 -19.97 2.59
N VAL A 291 -5.85 -19.72 2.70
CA VAL A 291 -5.07 -20.07 3.90
C VAL A 291 -4.99 -18.89 4.87
N ALA A 292 -5.22 -17.66 4.41
CA ALA A 292 -5.20 -16.45 5.22
C ALA A 292 -6.05 -16.52 6.51
N PRO A 293 -7.29 -17.07 6.50
CA PRO A 293 -8.08 -17.25 7.73
C PRO A 293 -7.43 -18.18 8.75
N ALA A 294 -6.85 -19.29 8.28
CA ALA A 294 -6.17 -20.23 9.17
C ALA A 294 -4.90 -19.62 9.79
N ILE A 295 -4.12 -18.86 9.01
CA ILE A 295 -2.93 -18.15 9.51
C ILE A 295 -3.32 -17.09 10.53
N SER A 296 -4.34 -16.28 10.24
CA SER A 296 -4.82 -15.22 11.14
C SER A 296 -5.31 -15.79 12.46
N MET A 297 -6.10 -16.87 12.41
CA MET A 297 -6.56 -17.58 13.61
C MET A 297 -5.39 -18.14 14.42
N TRP A 298 -4.42 -18.78 13.77
CA TRP A 298 -3.24 -19.33 14.43
C TRP A 298 -2.40 -18.25 15.12
N LEU A 299 -2.12 -17.13 14.42
CA LEU A 299 -1.37 -16.01 14.97
C LEU A 299 -2.12 -15.33 16.12
N GLY A 300 -3.44 -15.16 15.98
CA GLY A 300 -4.32 -14.65 17.03
C GLY A 300 -4.24 -15.50 18.29
N GLN A 301 -4.28 -16.83 18.17
CA GLN A 301 -4.13 -17.74 19.32
C GLN A 301 -2.75 -17.64 20.00
N ILE A 302 -1.68 -17.37 19.24
CA ILE A 302 -0.34 -17.15 19.81
C ILE A 302 -0.33 -15.86 20.63
N VAL A 303 -0.81 -14.75 20.05
CA VAL A 303 -0.90 -13.46 20.73
C VAL A 303 -1.77 -13.56 21.98
N GLU A 304 -2.93 -14.21 21.87
CA GLU A 304 -3.82 -14.43 23.01
C GLU A 304 -3.18 -15.29 24.09
N ARG A 305 -2.35 -16.29 23.79
CA ARG A 305 -1.76 -17.16 24.82
C ARG A 305 -0.53 -16.58 25.49
N ASP A 306 0.11 -15.59 24.88
CA ASP A 306 1.31 -14.95 25.41
C ASP A 306 0.96 -13.69 26.24
N PRO A 307 1.15 -13.70 27.57
CA PRO A 307 0.79 -12.57 28.44
C PRO A 307 1.50 -11.25 28.07
N GLU A 308 2.70 -11.32 27.48
CA GLU A 308 3.45 -10.13 27.10
C GLU A 308 2.99 -9.55 25.75
N LEU A 309 2.23 -10.32 24.95
CA LEU A 309 1.67 -9.87 23.67
C LEU A 309 0.21 -9.46 23.78
N ARG A 310 -0.59 -10.21 24.56
CA ARG A 310 -2.06 -10.07 24.63
C ARG A 310 -2.56 -8.64 24.83
N GLU A 311 -1.85 -7.83 25.61
CA GLU A 311 -2.25 -6.45 25.92
C GLU A 311 -1.51 -5.39 25.08
N ARG A 312 -0.59 -5.81 24.19
CA ARG A 312 0.32 -4.92 23.46
C ARG A 312 0.17 -4.96 21.95
N ILE A 313 -0.40 -6.02 21.38
CA ILE A 313 -0.59 -6.16 19.94
C ILE A 313 -1.97 -6.76 19.67
N ALA A 314 -2.65 -6.22 18.68
CA ALA A 314 -3.85 -6.81 18.11
C ALA A 314 -3.58 -7.23 16.66
N ILE A 315 -4.15 -8.36 16.26
CA ILE A 315 -4.08 -8.85 14.88
C ILE A 315 -5.41 -8.53 14.21
N LEU A 316 -5.38 -7.79 13.11
CA LEU A 316 -6.55 -7.61 12.25
C LEU A 316 -6.74 -8.90 11.44
N SER A 317 -7.71 -9.72 11.84
CA SER A 317 -7.88 -11.05 11.26
C SER A 317 -8.30 -10.97 9.80
N GLU A 318 -7.58 -11.67 8.92
CA GLU A 318 -8.02 -11.95 7.55
C GLU A 318 -8.97 -13.16 7.57
N TYR A 319 -10.24 -12.97 7.94
CA TYR A 319 -11.14 -14.05 8.34
C TYR A 319 -11.86 -14.76 7.18
N ALA A 320 -11.80 -14.23 5.97
CA ALA A 320 -12.39 -14.86 4.77
C ALA A 320 -11.53 -14.65 3.53
N GLY A 321 -11.59 -15.57 2.58
CA GLY A 321 -10.89 -15.48 1.30
C GLY A 321 -11.61 -16.20 0.17
N MET A 322 -11.53 -15.64 -1.04
CA MET A 322 -12.07 -16.20 -2.29
C MET A 322 -11.07 -16.00 -3.43
N VAL A 323 -10.86 -17.02 -4.25
CA VAL A 323 -10.03 -16.95 -5.47
C VAL A 323 -10.70 -17.70 -6.62
N VAL A 324 -10.65 -17.11 -7.80
CA VAL A 324 -11.15 -17.71 -9.04
C VAL A 324 -9.99 -18.33 -9.81
N ASP A 325 -10.25 -19.51 -10.38
CA ASP A 325 -9.37 -20.23 -11.29
C ASP A 325 -7.94 -20.37 -10.72
N ARG A 326 -7.87 -20.92 -9.50
CA ARG A 326 -6.66 -20.94 -8.65
C ARG A 326 -5.39 -21.43 -9.37
N GLU A 327 -5.55 -22.30 -10.35
CA GLU A 327 -4.46 -22.95 -11.10
C GLU A 327 -4.47 -22.60 -12.61
N GLY A 328 -5.39 -21.74 -13.05
CA GLY A 328 -5.55 -21.38 -14.46
C GLY A 328 -5.14 -19.94 -14.76
N ALA A 329 -5.77 -19.36 -15.78
CA ALA A 329 -5.38 -18.07 -16.36
C ALA A 329 -5.82 -16.87 -15.52
N LEU A 330 -6.81 -17.01 -14.63
CA LEU A 330 -7.17 -15.96 -13.66
C LEU A 330 -6.48 -16.12 -12.30
N ALA A 331 -5.56 -17.07 -12.16
CA ALA A 331 -4.83 -17.31 -10.92
C ALA A 331 -4.17 -16.02 -10.41
N GLY A 332 -4.66 -15.52 -9.28
CA GLY A 332 -4.16 -14.33 -8.61
C GLY A 332 -4.58 -12.99 -9.22
N HIS A 333 -5.35 -13.02 -10.31
CA HIS A 333 -5.94 -11.86 -10.98
C HIS A 333 -7.38 -11.58 -10.52
N VAL A 334 -8.09 -12.58 -9.99
CA VAL A 334 -9.41 -12.42 -9.37
C VAL A 334 -9.41 -13.14 -8.02
N ALA A 335 -9.21 -12.35 -6.96
CA ALA A 335 -9.20 -12.82 -5.59
C ALA A 335 -9.64 -11.71 -4.63
N ALA A 336 -10.19 -12.10 -3.49
CA ALA A 336 -10.62 -11.24 -2.41
C ALA A 336 -10.24 -11.84 -1.06
N ILE A 337 -9.79 -10.99 -0.13
CA ILE A 337 -9.56 -11.33 1.27
C ILE A 337 -10.25 -10.27 2.12
N TRP A 338 -11.04 -10.69 3.11
CA TRP A 338 -11.69 -9.79 4.05
C TRP A 338 -10.88 -9.71 5.33
N ARG A 339 -10.70 -8.49 5.83
CA ARG A 339 -9.91 -8.20 7.02
C ARG A 339 -10.71 -7.31 7.97
N GLU A 340 -10.68 -7.64 9.25
CA GLU A 340 -11.27 -6.80 10.30
C GLU A 340 -10.80 -5.35 10.21
N SER A 341 -11.67 -4.42 10.60
CA SER A 341 -11.34 -3.00 10.65
C SER A 341 -10.55 -2.67 11.90
N VAL A 342 -9.60 -1.75 11.80
CA VAL A 342 -8.94 -1.18 12.98
C VAL A 342 -9.97 -0.54 13.90
N ALA A 343 -10.99 0.12 13.34
CA ALA A 343 -12.00 0.81 14.12
C ALA A 343 -12.87 -0.13 14.98
N SER A 344 -12.98 -1.42 14.62
CA SER A 344 -13.74 -2.39 15.44
C SER A 344 -12.97 -2.83 16.70
N LEU A 345 -11.67 -2.54 16.78
CA LEU A 345 -10.81 -2.89 17.92
C LEU A 345 -10.52 -1.70 18.86
N LEU A 346 -10.85 -0.47 18.44
CA LEU A 346 -10.61 0.74 19.23
C LEU A 346 -11.54 0.83 20.43
N LYS A 347 -10.99 1.17 21.60
CA LYS A 347 -11.78 1.49 22.79
C LYS A 347 -12.30 2.93 22.73
N PRO A 348 -13.37 3.26 23.47
CA PRO A 348 -13.85 4.64 23.56
C PRO A 348 -12.74 5.62 23.96
N GLY A 349 -12.50 6.63 23.12
CA GLY A 349 -11.46 7.64 23.33
C GLY A 349 -10.09 7.28 22.74
N GLU A 350 -9.96 6.14 22.08
CA GLU A 350 -8.78 5.79 21.28
C GLU A 350 -8.96 6.20 19.80
N ALA A 351 -7.85 6.54 19.16
CA ALA A 351 -7.76 6.76 17.73
C ALA A 351 -6.62 5.94 17.14
N ALA A 352 -6.79 5.44 15.92
CA ALA A 352 -5.71 4.77 15.20
C ALA A 352 -5.05 5.70 14.19
N VAL A 353 -3.75 5.53 14.01
CA VAL A 353 -2.95 6.28 13.03
C VAL A 353 -2.06 5.31 12.24
N PRO A 354 -1.99 5.42 10.89
CA PRO A 354 -1.03 4.67 10.09
C PRO A 354 0.40 4.99 10.53
N PHE A 355 1.25 3.98 10.71
CA PHE A 355 2.57 4.21 11.31
C PHE A 355 3.46 5.16 10.50
N ASN A 356 3.33 5.14 9.18
CA ASN A 356 4.08 6.04 8.31
C ASN A 356 3.62 7.51 8.40
N ALA A 357 2.41 7.79 8.89
CA ALA A 357 1.93 9.16 9.11
C ALA A 357 2.77 9.89 10.16
N LEU A 358 3.35 9.19 11.15
CA LEU A 358 4.11 9.79 12.25
C LEU A 358 5.26 10.69 11.78
N MET A 359 5.86 10.33 10.66
CA MET A 359 7.02 11.02 10.08
C MET A 359 6.64 11.99 8.96
N ALA A 360 5.34 12.13 8.66
CA ALA A 360 4.85 13.07 7.66
C ALA A 360 5.00 14.51 8.16
N GLU A 361 5.31 15.42 7.24
CA GLU A 361 5.29 16.86 7.50
C GLU A 361 3.92 17.40 7.14
N GLU A 362 3.30 18.14 8.04
CA GLU A 362 1.97 18.71 7.83
C GLU A 362 2.04 20.14 7.26
N ALA A 363 0.88 20.69 6.88
CA ALA A 363 0.79 22.03 6.29
C ALA A 363 1.36 23.16 7.17
N ASP A 364 1.49 22.93 8.48
CA ASP A 364 2.12 23.85 9.44
C ASP A 364 3.66 23.75 9.48
N GLY A 365 4.27 22.89 8.64
CA GLY A 365 5.70 22.63 8.60
C GLY A 365 6.22 21.78 9.77
N ARG A 366 5.34 21.23 10.60
CA ARG A 366 5.70 20.37 11.74
C ARG A 366 5.41 18.90 11.41
N LEU A 367 6.13 18.00 12.05
CA LEU A 367 5.84 16.56 11.97
C LEU A 367 4.42 16.25 12.45
N PHE A 368 3.76 15.25 11.88
CA PHE A 368 2.45 14.78 12.33
C PHE A 368 2.44 14.52 13.84
N CYS A 369 3.48 13.87 14.35
CA CYS A 369 3.63 13.53 15.76
C CYS A 369 4.01 14.70 16.69
N ALA A 370 4.25 15.90 16.16
CA ALA A 370 4.75 17.05 16.93
C ALA A 370 3.92 17.40 18.18
N PRO A 371 2.56 17.34 18.17
CA PRO A 371 1.77 17.59 19.37
C PRO A 371 2.07 16.62 20.53
N TRP A 372 2.44 15.37 20.22
CA TRP A 372 2.84 14.40 21.26
C TRP A 372 4.26 14.65 21.75
N LEU A 373 5.17 15.07 20.87
CA LEU A 373 6.52 15.48 21.27
C LEU A 373 6.47 16.69 22.22
N ASP A 374 5.62 17.68 21.93
CA ASP A 374 5.44 18.86 22.79
C ASP A 374 4.89 18.48 24.18
N ARG A 375 3.97 17.51 24.21
CA ARG A 375 3.30 17.09 25.45
C ARG A 375 4.17 16.19 26.33
N HIS A 376 4.88 15.24 25.74
CA HIS A 376 5.56 14.16 26.47
C HIS A 376 7.08 14.31 26.48
N GLY A 377 7.65 15.19 25.67
CA GLY A 377 9.09 15.27 25.43
C GLY A 377 9.55 14.22 24.41
N ALA A 378 10.51 14.60 23.56
CA ALA A 378 10.93 13.79 22.43
C ALA A 378 11.57 12.45 22.84
N GLU A 379 12.39 12.45 23.89
CA GLU A 379 13.09 11.24 24.38
C GLU A 379 12.10 10.23 24.95
N ALA A 380 11.29 10.64 25.93
CA ALA A 380 10.30 9.78 26.56
C ALA A 380 9.25 9.25 25.55
N TRP A 381 8.83 10.08 24.59
CA TRP A 381 7.93 9.63 23.52
C TRP A 381 8.60 8.60 22.60
N ALA A 382 9.86 8.81 22.21
CA ALA A 382 10.59 7.88 21.35
C ALA A 382 10.89 6.54 22.05
N GLU A 383 11.25 6.57 23.32
CA GLU A 383 11.42 5.36 24.15
C GLU A 383 10.11 4.58 24.21
N ARG A 384 9.00 5.26 24.52
CA ARG A 384 7.69 4.63 24.58
C ARG A 384 7.26 4.05 23.23
N LEU A 385 7.48 4.77 22.14
CA LEU A 385 7.21 4.29 20.78
C LEU A 385 8.02 3.02 20.49
N ALA A 386 9.31 3.01 20.82
CA ALA A 386 10.18 1.85 20.60
C ALA A 386 9.71 0.63 21.40
N GLU A 387 9.30 0.81 22.66
CA GLU A 387 8.76 -0.28 23.49
C GLU A 387 7.48 -0.88 22.92
N VAL A 388 6.55 -0.03 22.47
CA VAL A 388 5.24 -0.46 21.95
C VAL A 388 5.40 -1.17 20.60
N VAL A 389 6.31 -0.69 19.74
CA VAL A 389 6.47 -1.22 18.38
C VAL A 389 7.45 -2.39 18.34
N ALA A 390 8.67 -2.19 18.85
CA ALA A 390 9.74 -3.17 18.71
C ALA A 390 9.59 -4.34 19.69
N GLY A 391 9.00 -4.11 20.87
CA GLY A 391 8.83 -5.15 21.90
C GLY A 391 8.03 -6.36 21.40
N PRO A 392 6.78 -6.18 20.94
CA PRO A 392 5.97 -7.28 20.43
C PRO A 392 6.58 -7.96 19.20
N VAL A 393 7.13 -7.19 18.25
CA VAL A 393 7.79 -7.74 17.04
C VAL A 393 8.99 -8.60 17.42
N TRP A 394 9.85 -8.10 18.32
CA TRP A 394 11.01 -8.83 18.79
C TRP A 394 10.61 -10.09 19.54
N ARG A 395 9.55 -10.03 20.36
CA ARG A 395 9.07 -11.20 21.09
C ARG A 395 8.51 -12.27 20.16
N LEU A 396 7.71 -11.90 19.16
CA LEU A 396 7.25 -12.83 18.12
C LEU A 396 8.44 -13.52 17.44
N LEU A 397 9.49 -12.77 17.10
CA LEU A 397 10.69 -13.33 16.48
C LEU A 397 11.48 -14.25 17.43
N ALA A 398 11.86 -13.74 18.60
CA ALA A 398 12.80 -14.38 19.50
C ALA A 398 12.20 -15.54 20.32
N VAL A 399 10.91 -15.48 20.65
CA VAL A 399 10.22 -16.50 21.45
C VAL A 399 9.44 -17.47 20.58
N HIS A 400 8.74 -16.97 19.56
CA HIS A 400 7.85 -17.79 18.73
C HIS A 400 8.44 -18.15 17.36
N GLY A 401 9.59 -17.58 16.98
CA GLY A 401 10.18 -17.81 15.66
C GLY A 401 9.39 -17.19 14.51
N ILE A 402 8.55 -16.18 14.80
CA ILE A 402 7.64 -15.55 13.84
C ILE A 402 8.18 -14.18 13.45
N ALA A 403 8.57 -14.05 12.19
CA ALA A 403 8.94 -12.76 11.60
C ALA A 403 7.74 -12.14 10.88
N LEU A 404 7.24 -11.01 11.39
CA LEU A 404 6.22 -10.22 10.70
C LEU A 404 6.87 -9.24 9.72
N GLU A 405 6.17 -8.93 8.64
CA GLU A 405 6.55 -7.84 7.75
C GLU A 405 6.32 -6.49 8.45
N ALA A 406 7.41 -5.89 8.96
CA ALA A 406 7.36 -4.73 9.84
C ALA A 406 7.47 -3.36 9.12
N HIS A 407 6.82 -3.21 7.96
CA HIS A 407 6.86 -1.93 7.23
C HIS A 407 5.75 -0.97 7.65
N GLY A 408 5.98 0.34 7.59
CA GLY A 408 5.05 1.36 8.12
C GLY A 408 3.64 1.38 7.53
N GLN A 409 3.43 0.78 6.34
CA GLN A 409 2.09 0.61 5.74
C GLN A 409 1.33 -0.65 6.20
N THR A 410 1.98 -1.58 6.91
CA THR A 410 1.35 -2.80 7.47
C THR A 410 0.98 -2.61 8.93
N TRP A 411 1.48 -1.53 9.55
CA TRP A 411 1.29 -1.25 10.96
C TRP A 411 0.44 0.00 11.15
N SER A 412 -0.53 -0.13 12.03
CA SER A 412 -1.29 0.96 12.62
C SER A 412 -1.17 0.83 14.13
N TRP A 413 -1.13 1.93 14.84
CA TRP A 413 -1.11 1.93 16.31
C TRP A 413 -2.33 2.64 16.87
N SER A 414 -2.73 2.28 18.09
CA SER A 414 -3.77 2.99 18.81
C SER A 414 -3.18 4.07 19.72
N ILE A 415 -3.88 5.18 19.89
CA ILE A 415 -3.48 6.27 20.76
C ILE A 415 -4.69 6.59 21.63
N ALA A 416 -4.55 6.44 22.95
CA ALA A 416 -5.49 7.07 23.87
C ALA A 416 -5.05 8.51 24.15
N THR A 417 -5.94 9.32 24.70
CA THR A 417 -5.68 10.71 25.13
C THR A 417 -4.42 10.90 25.99
N ALA A 418 -3.86 9.83 26.57
CA ALA A 418 -2.64 9.80 27.38
C ALA A 418 -1.32 9.47 26.63
N GLY A 419 -1.35 9.10 25.35
CA GLY A 419 -0.16 8.72 24.57
C GLY A 419 -0.32 7.40 23.80
N PRO A 420 0.77 6.84 23.24
CA PRO A 420 0.74 5.58 22.51
C PRO A 420 0.23 4.43 23.39
N ASN A 421 -0.90 3.86 22.99
CA ASN A 421 -1.36 2.58 23.50
C ASN A 421 -1.04 1.50 22.43
N GLY A 422 -1.14 0.22 22.81
CA GLY A 422 -0.77 -0.90 21.93
C GLY A 422 -1.32 -0.82 20.51
#